data_AF-A0A090WRL4-F1
#
_entry.id   AF-A0A090WRL4-F1
#
_cell.length_a   1.000
_cell.length_b   1.000
_cell.length_c   1.000
_cell.angle_alpha   90.00
_cell.angle_beta   90.00
_cell.angle_gamma   90.00
#
_symmetry.space_group_name_H-M   'P 1'
#
loop_
_entity.id
_entity.type
_entity.pdbx_description
1 polymer ?
#
loop_
_entity_poly.entity_id
_entity_poly.type
_entity_poly.pdbx_seq_one_letter_code
_entity_poly.pdbx_strand_id
1 'polypeptide(L)'
;MNQQKHSIQFIIKFRIVIIVMFTVLMALAGHQTLNKLSVDNSLSIWFLEDDPSYKAYIEFQEKFGSDEIFIAMLPVKNAIGENDVNALKQLHQDIETLPYVKTTFSLAKAKYPIYANDKIIFDDLYNPKRSEKG
;
A
#
# COMPACT_ATOMS: atom_id res chain seq x y z
N MET A 1 -42.03 17.02 -34.41
CA MET A 1 -41.05 17.48 -35.43
C MET A 1 -40.63 18.95 -35.25
N ASN A 2 -41.53 19.90 -35.01
CA ASN A 2 -41.16 21.33 -34.95
C ASN A 2 -40.28 21.73 -33.74
N GLN A 3 -40.50 21.14 -32.57
CA GLN A 3 -39.70 21.44 -31.38
C GLN A 3 -38.22 21.04 -31.53
N GLN A 4 -37.95 19.88 -32.13
CA GLN A 4 -36.58 19.42 -32.40
C GLN A 4 -35.82 20.35 -33.35
N LYS A 5 -36.50 20.87 -34.39
CA LYS A 5 -35.90 21.83 -35.33
C LYS A 5 -35.53 23.15 -34.63
N HIS A 6 -36.38 23.62 -33.71
CA HIS A 6 -36.09 24.82 -32.92
C HIS A 6 -34.91 24.63 -31.96
N SER A 7 -34.82 23.48 -31.28
CA SER A 7 -33.67 23.17 -30.41
C SER A 7 -32.36 23.11 -31.19
N ILE A 8 -32.36 22.51 -32.38
CA ILE A 8 -31.18 22.43 -33.25
C ILE A 8 -30.75 23.82 -33.73
N GLN A 9 -31.69 24.65 -34.19
CA GLN A 9 -31.38 26.02 -34.61
C GLN A 9 -30.84 26.87 -33.47
N PHE A 10 -31.39 26.71 -32.25
CA PHE A 10 -30.89 27.37 -31.05
C PHE A 10 -29.46 26.96 -30.72
N ILE A 11 -29.15 25.66 -30.73
CA ILE A 11 -27.81 25.13 -30.46
C ILE A 11 -26.80 25.66 -31.49
N ILE A 12 -27.16 25.67 -32.78
CA ILE A 12 -26.26 26.17 -33.85
C ILE A 12 -26.01 27.67 -33.68
N LYS A 13 -27.06 28.46 -33.34
CA LYS A 13 -26.94 29.90 -33.15
C LYS A 13 -26.04 30.27 -31.96
N PHE A 14 -26.12 29.52 -30.86
CA PHE A 14 -25.36 29.78 -29.63
C PHE A 14 -24.15 28.84 -29.45
N ARG A 15 -23.70 28.19 -30.52
CA ARG A 15 -22.68 27.11 -30.47
C ARG A 15 -21.43 27.47 -29.66
N ILE A 16 -20.91 28.69 -29.81
CA ILE A 16 -19.69 29.13 -29.10
C ILE A 16 -19.95 29.25 -27.60
N VAL A 17 -21.08 29.85 -27.21
CA VAL A 17 -21.48 30.00 -25.80
C VAL A 17 -21.66 28.62 -25.16
N ILE A 18 -22.30 27.71 -25.87
CA ILE A 18 -22.52 26.33 -25.41
C ILE A 18 -21.18 25.59 -25.27
N ILE A 19 -20.28 25.71 -26.24
CA ILE A 19 -18.94 25.10 -26.17
C ILE A 19 -18.18 25.62 -24.96
N VAL A 20 -18.09 26.95 -24.80
CA VAL A 20 -17.39 27.57 -23.66
C VAL A 20 -17.99 27.12 -22.34
N MET A 21 -19.32 27.11 -22.23
CA MET A 21 -20.02 26.63 -21.04
C MET A 21 -19.65 25.17 -20.72
N PHE A 22 -19.69 24.27 -21.70
CA PHE A 22 -19.30 22.88 -21.49
C PHE A 22 -17.83 22.72 -21.16
N THR A 23 -16.94 23.49 -21.79
CA THR A 23 -15.51 23.48 -21.47
C THR A 23 -15.28 23.90 -20.02
N VAL A 24 -15.96 24.95 -19.54
CA VAL A 24 -15.88 25.40 -18.15
C VAL A 24 -16.42 24.33 -17.20
N LEU A 25 -17.59 23.77 -17.48
CA LEU A 25 -18.17 22.70 -16.65
C LEU A 25 -17.27 21.47 -16.60
N MET A 26 -16.66 21.09 -17.72
CA MET A 26 -15.77 19.95 -17.82
C MET A 26 -14.44 20.21 -17.10
N ALA A 27 -13.92 21.44 -17.12
CA ALA A 27 -12.77 21.83 -16.33
C ALA A 27 -13.06 21.80 -14.82
N LEU A 28 -14.23 22.27 -14.39
CA LEU A 28 -14.66 22.22 -12.99
C LEU A 28 -14.85 20.78 -12.50
N ALA A 29 -15.56 19.96 -13.29
CA ALA A 29 -15.74 18.54 -12.99
C ALA A 29 -14.39 17.81 -12.95
N GLY A 30 -13.52 18.06 -13.93
CA GLY A 30 -12.16 17.51 -13.97
C GLY A 30 -11.35 17.91 -12.73
N HIS A 31 -11.38 19.17 -12.33
CA HIS A 31 -10.68 19.64 -11.13
C HIS A 31 -11.24 18.97 -9.86
N GLN A 32 -12.55 18.87 -9.74
CA GLN A 32 -13.19 18.21 -8.60
C GLN A 32 -12.85 16.72 -8.53
N THR A 33 -12.89 16.02 -9.65
CA THR A 33 -12.51 14.61 -9.73
C THR A 33 -11.04 14.43 -9.40
N LEU A 34 -10.13 15.21 -9.98
CA LEU A 34 -8.68 15.10 -9.68
C LEU A 34 -8.36 15.34 -8.20
N ASN A 35 -9.09 16.23 -7.52
CA ASN A 35 -8.86 16.51 -6.10
C ASN A 35 -9.49 15.46 -5.15
N LYS A 36 -10.54 14.76 -5.58
CA LYS A 36 -11.33 13.85 -4.73
C LYS A 36 -11.20 12.38 -5.09
N LEU A 37 -10.60 12.07 -6.23
CA LEU A 37 -10.39 10.69 -6.66
C LEU A 37 -9.41 10.04 -5.70
N SER A 38 -9.91 9.11 -4.91
CA SER A 38 -9.11 8.22 -4.08
C SER A 38 -9.34 6.80 -4.53
N VAL A 39 -8.27 6.00 -4.56
CA VAL A 39 -8.35 4.56 -4.80
C VAL A 39 -8.45 3.89 -3.45
N ASP A 40 -9.56 3.21 -3.20
CA ASP A 40 -9.74 2.39 -2.01
C ASP A 40 -9.49 0.92 -2.38
N ASN A 41 -8.38 0.37 -1.88
CA ASN A 41 -8.02 -1.04 -2.06
C ASN A 41 -8.26 -1.86 -0.77
N SER A 42 -8.94 -1.28 0.21
CA SER A 42 -9.21 -1.98 1.45
C SER A 42 -10.18 -3.14 1.21
N LEU A 43 -10.01 -4.21 1.98
CA LEU A 43 -10.91 -5.36 1.91
C LEU A 43 -12.33 -5.00 2.39
N SER A 44 -12.48 -3.95 3.19
CA SER A 44 -13.74 -3.51 3.79
C SER A 44 -14.82 -3.19 2.75
N ILE A 45 -14.44 -2.75 1.53
CA ILE A 45 -15.40 -2.42 0.45
C ILE A 45 -16.25 -3.62 0.01
N TRP A 46 -15.79 -4.84 0.28
CA TRP A 46 -16.47 -6.08 -0.10
C TRP A 46 -17.47 -6.55 0.94
N PHE A 47 -17.53 -5.90 2.11
CA PHE A 47 -18.42 -6.26 3.20
C PHE A 47 -19.53 -5.24 3.40
N LEU A 48 -20.68 -5.72 3.84
CA LEU A 48 -21.70 -4.86 4.42
C LEU A 48 -21.25 -4.42 5.82
N GLU A 49 -21.62 -3.20 6.24
CA GLU A 49 -21.21 -2.63 7.53
C GLU A 49 -21.58 -3.53 8.73
N ASP A 50 -22.71 -4.24 8.65
CA ASP A 50 -23.22 -5.14 9.70
C ASP A 50 -22.82 -6.62 9.50
N ASP A 51 -21.87 -6.93 8.60
CA ASP A 51 -21.46 -8.32 8.34
C ASP A 51 -20.60 -8.88 9.50
N PRO A 52 -20.97 -10.03 10.09
CA PRO A 52 -20.19 -10.64 11.18
C PRO A 52 -18.76 -11.04 10.76
N SER A 53 -18.53 -11.33 9.48
CA SER A 53 -17.22 -11.64 8.92
C SER A 53 -16.31 -10.41 8.90
N TYR A 54 -16.89 -9.23 8.63
CA TYR A 54 -16.15 -7.97 8.68
C TYR A 54 -15.69 -7.64 10.10
N LYS A 55 -16.58 -7.87 11.08
CA LYS A 55 -16.22 -7.71 12.49
C LYS A 55 -15.06 -8.64 12.89
N ALA A 56 -15.11 -9.91 12.48
CA ALA A 56 -14.03 -10.86 12.74
C ALA A 56 -12.70 -10.43 12.08
N TYR A 57 -12.76 -9.84 10.88
CA TYR A 57 -11.59 -9.28 10.19
C TYR A 57 -10.96 -8.11 10.96
N ILE A 58 -11.77 -7.15 11.42
CA ILE A 58 -11.29 -6.03 12.23
C ILE A 58 -10.69 -6.52 13.56
N GLU A 59 -11.36 -7.43 14.26
CA GLU A 59 -10.84 -8.03 15.51
C GLU A 59 -9.49 -8.75 15.29
N PHE A 60 -9.33 -9.43 14.14
CA PHE A 60 -8.05 -10.02 13.75
C PHE A 60 -6.97 -8.95 13.56
N GLN A 61 -7.25 -7.89 12.79
CA GLN A 61 -6.28 -6.81 12.56
C GLN A 61 -5.88 -6.09 13.85
N GLU A 62 -6.83 -5.85 14.77
CA GLU A 62 -6.54 -5.24 16.07
C GLU A 62 -5.64 -6.14 16.93
N LYS A 63 -5.87 -7.46 16.91
CA LYS A 63 -5.15 -8.42 17.76
C LYS A 63 -3.77 -8.77 17.21
N PHE A 64 -3.66 -8.99 15.90
CA PHE A 64 -2.45 -9.53 15.27
C PHE A 64 -1.68 -8.49 14.44
N GLY A 65 -2.29 -7.35 14.13
CA GLY A 65 -1.73 -6.31 13.25
C GLY A 65 -2.28 -6.40 11.83
N SER A 66 -1.85 -5.46 10.99
CA SER A 66 -2.27 -5.41 9.58
C SER A 66 -1.88 -6.68 8.82
N ASP A 67 -2.79 -7.16 7.99
CA ASP A 67 -2.54 -8.22 6.99
C ASP A 67 -1.90 -7.67 5.71
N GLU A 68 -1.79 -6.34 5.58
CA GLU A 68 -1.11 -5.70 4.46
C GLU A 68 0.41 -5.73 4.65
N ILE A 69 1.09 -6.47 3.77
CA ILE A 69 2.55 -6.55 3.73
C ILE A 69 3.09 -5.89 2.47
N PHE A 70 4.12 -5.07 2.63
CA PHE A 70 4.91 -4.56 1.51
C PHE A 70 6.15 -5.44 1.34
N ILE A 71 6.29 -6.06 0.18
CA ILE A 71 7.46 -6.86 -0.16
C ILE A 71 8.33 -6.07 -1.13
N ALA A 72 9.55 -5.77 -0.71
CA ALA A 72 10.57 -5.14 -1.54
C ALA A 72 11.71 -6.14 -1.80
N MET A 73 12.15 -6.23 -3.06
CA MET A 73 13.29 -7.05 -3.47
C MET A 73 14.41 -6.15 -3.98
N LEU A 74 15.59 -6.25 -3.38
CA LEU A 74 16.75 -5.43 -3.71
C LEU A 74 17.83 -6.31 -4.35
N PRO A 75 18.33 -5.96 -5.56
CA PRO A 75 19.43 -6.70 -6.17
C PRO A 75 20.73 -6.41 -5.42
N VAL A 76 21.41 -7.47 -5.00
CA VAL A 76 22.69 -7.41 -4.26
C VAL A 76 23.69 -8.40 -4.84
N LYS A 77 24.98 -8.12 -4.66
CA LYS A 77 26.04 -9.02 -5.16
C LYS A 77 26.18 -10.26 -4.30
N ASN A 78 26.07 -10.12 -2.97
CA ASN A 78 26.10 -11.24 -2.03
C ASN A 78 25.07 -11.00 -0.91
N ALA A 79 23.91 -11.65 -1.00
CA ALA A 79 22.81 -11.45 -0.05
C ALA A 79 23.14 -11.80 1.41
N ILE A 80 24.22 -12.56 1.65
CA ILE A 80 24.72 -12.91 2.98
C ILE A 80 26.06 -12.22 3.30
N GLY A 81 26.55 -11.38 2.40
CA GLY A 81 27.76 -10.60 2.61
C GLY A 81 27.56 -9.58 3.73
N GLU A 82 28.57 -9.42 4.58
CA GLU A 82 28.50 -8.54 5.74
C GLU A 82 28.08 -7.10 5.38
N ASN A 83 28.61 -6.57 4.27
CA ASN A 83 28.26 -5.23 3.79
C ASN A 83 26.78 -5.12 3.40
N ASP A 84 26.26 -6.08 2.64
CA ASP A 84 24.87 -6.07 2.14
C ASP A 84 23.88 -6.28 3.30
N VAL A 85 24.21 -7.16 4.26
CA VAL A 85 23.40 -7.38 5.46
C VAL A 85 23.41 -6.19 6.41
N ASN A 86 24.55 -5.51 6.58
CA ASN A 86 24.64 -4.28 7.36
C ASN A 86 23.84 -3.14 6.72
N ALA A 87 23.90 -2.99 5.39
CA ALA A 87 23.06 -2.03 4.68
C ALA A 87 21.57 -2.32 4.86
N LEU A 88 21.17 -3.60 4.77
CA LEU A 88 19.80 -4.02 5.03
C LEU A 88 19.39 -3.73 6.48
N LYS A 89 20.27 -3.96 7.46
CA LYS A 89 20.03 -3.63 8.87
C LYS A 89 19.81 -2.14 9.11
N GLN A 90 20.59 -1.27 8.45
CA GLN A 90 20.37 0.18 8.52
C GLN A 90 19.02 0.57 7.91
N LEU A 91 18.67 0.00 6.75
CA LEU A 91 17.39 0.24 6.11
C LEU A 91 16.20 -0.11 7.03
N HIS A 92 16.30 -1.22 7.78
CA HIS A 92 15.30 -1.57 8.80
C HIS A 92 15.15 -0.51 9.88
N GLN A 93 16.27 -0.02 10.42
CA GLN A 93 16.25 1.01 11.46
C GLN A 93 15.59 2.28 10.95
N ASP A 94 15.93 2.70 9.73
CA ASP A 94 15.39 3.91 9.12
C ASP A 94 13.88 3.77 8.87
N ILE A 95 13.42 2.64 8.31
CA ILE A 95 12.01 2.39 8.04
C ILE A 95 11.19 2.28 9.34
N GLU A 96 11.73 1.64 10.39
CA GLU A 96 11.05 1.54 11.68
C GLU A 96 10.95 2.88 12.43
N THR A 97 11.67 3.93 12.00
CA THR A 97 11.49 5.28 12.54
C THR A 97 10.30 6.03 11.94
N LEU A 98 9.76 5.56 10.81
CA LEU A 98 8.66 6.22 10.12
C LEU A 98 7.37 6.09 10.93
N PRO A 99 6.54 7.15 10.97
CA PRO A 99 5.21 7.03 11.55
C PRO A 99 4.43 5.95 10.76
N TYR A 100 3.61 5.18 11.48
CA TYR A 100 2.77 4.09 10.94
C TYR A 100 3.50 2.78 10.57
N VAL A 101 4.82 2.69 10.72
CA VAL A 101 5.53 1.40 10.62
C VAL A 101 5.62 0.76 12.00
N LYS A 102 5.00 -0.40 12.17
CA LYS A 102 5.09 -1.17 13.44
C LYS A 102 6.37 -1.99 13.55
N THR A 103 6.75 -2.66 12.47
CA THR A 103 7.94 -3.52 12.41
C THR A 103 8.29 -3.84 10.97
N THR A 104 9.50 -4.31 10.77
CA THR A 104 10.01 -4.82 9.50
C THR A 104 10.62 -6.21 9.68
N PHE A 105 10.68 -6.99 8.59
CA PHE A 105 11.19 -8.36 8.60
C PHE A 105 12.22 -8.56 7.48
N SER A 106 13.35 -9.19 7.78
CA SER A 106 14.33 -9.65 6.80
C SER A 106 15.33 -10.64 7.39
N LEU A 107 16.22 -11.16 6.55
CA LEU A 107 17.35 -11.98 6.96
C LEU A 107 18.26 -11.28 8.00
N ALA A 108 18.42 -9.95 7.93
CA ALA A 108 19.30 -9.20 8.84
C ALA A 108 18.76 -9.13 10.28
N LYS A 109 17.44 -9.30 10.47
CA LYS A 109 16.76 -9.22 11.77
C LYS A 109 16.15 -10.56 12.20
N ALA A 110 16.07 -11.53 11.30
CA ALA A 110 15.47 -12.83 11.55
C ALA A 110 16.19 -13.54 12.70
N LYS A 111 15.40 -14.15 13.59
CA LYS A 111 15.87 -14.98 14.69
C LYS A 111 15.17 -16.32 14.66
N TYR A 112 15.84 -17.36 15.13
CA TYR A 112 15.25 -18.69 15.25
C TYR A 112 15.34 -19.22 16.69
N PRO A 113 14.31 -19.96 17.15
CA PRO A 113 14.33 -20.54 18.48
C PRO A 113 15.27 -21.76 18.51
N ILE A 114 16.11 -21.81 19.53
CA ILE A 114 16.96 -22.94 19.91
C ILE A 114 16.44 -23.46 21.24
N TYR A 115 16.04 -24.73 21.28
CA TYR A 115 15.69 -25.40 22.53
C TYR A 115 16.93 -26.07 23.09
N ALA A 116 17.43 -25.60 24.24
CA ALA A 116 18.56 -26.16 24.94
C ALA A 116 18.43 -25.94 26.45
N ASN A 117 18.84 -26.91 27.26
CA ASN A 117 18.79 -26.84 28.72
C ASN A 117 17.41 -26.45 29.28
N ASP A 118 16.35 -27.07 28.75
CA ASP A 118 14.95 -26.80 29.11
C ASP A 118 14.50 -25.33 28.95
N LYS A 119 15.18 -24.59 28.06
CA LYS A 119 14.89 -23.20 27.74
C LYS A 119 14.85 -22.98 26.23
N ILE A 120 14.02 -22.04 25.82
CA ILE A 120 14.00 -21.52 24.45
C ILE A 120 14.83 -20.25 24.41
N ILE A 121 15.88 -20.25 23.58
CA ILE A 121 16.77 -19.11 23.34
C ILE A 121 16.60 -18.70 21.88
N PHE A 122 16.44 -17.41 21.60
CA PHE A 122 16.38 -16.91 20.23
C PHE A 122 17.77 -16.44 19.80
N ASP A 123 18.29 -17.03 18.73
CA ASP A 123 19.57 -16.64 18.14
C ASP A 123 19.36 -16.00 16.77
N ASP A 124 20.32 -15.16 16.36
CA ASP A 124 20.26 -14.47 15.07
C ASP A 124 20.43 -15.47 13.92
N LEU A 125 19.54 -15.41 12.95
CA LEU A 125 19.59 -16.28 11.77
C LEU A 125 20.83 -16.00 10.91
N TYR A 126 21.24 -14.73 10.85
CA TYR A 126 22.45 -14.30 10.18
C TYR A 126 23.65 -14.30 11.13
N ASN A 127 24.76 -14.90 10.70
CA ASN A 127 26.04 -14.86 11.42
C ASN A 127 27.21 -14.74 10.43
N PRO A 128 27.98 -13.64 10.47
CA PRO A 128 29.09 -13.42 9.53
C PRO A 128 30.24 -14.41 9.70
N LYS A 129 30.33 -15.08 10.86
CA LYS A 129 31.36 -16.10 11.15
C LYS A 129 30.97 -17.49 10.65
N ARG A 130 29.73 -17.66 10.16
CA ARG A 130 29.27 -18.92 9.59
C ARG A 130 29.79 -19.04 8.16
N SER A 131 30.41 -20.17 7.83
CA SER A 131 30.93 -20.47 6.49
C SER A 131 29.85 -20.28 5.43
N GLU A 132 30.17 -19.60 4.32
CA GLU A 132 29.30 -19.48 3.13
C GLU A 132 29.00 -20.85 2.49
N LYS A 133 29.83 -21.86 2.78
CA LYS A 133 29.56 -23.27 2.49
C LYS A 133 28.81 -23.85 3.68
N GLY A 134 27.48 -23.77 3.65
CA GLY A 134 26.61 -24.57 4.51
C GLY A 134 26.79 -26.06 4.27
#